data_AF-J9VVF9-F1
#
_entry.id   AF-J9VVF9-F1
#
_cell.length_a   1.000
_cell.length_b   1.000
_cell.length_c   1.000
_cell.angle_alpha   90.00
_cell.angle_beta   90.00
_cell.angle_gamma   90.00
#
_symmetry.space_group_name_H-M   'P 1'
#
loop_
_entity.id
_entity.type
_entity.pdbx_description
1 polymer ?
#
loop_
_entity_poly.entity_id
_entity_poly.type
_entity_poly.pdbx_seq_one_letter_code
_entity_poly.pdbx_strand_id
1 'polypeptide(L)'
;MSVIRPFDPTDILRFNNINADPWTATYHNGYYASYTAQWPDWCVAVEGAYDPTLKAYMISKHEPPAPDPQHHGHLTALSIAPSHRSLGLARVLMDVLESLSGPGKTAVECDDDHEGHAHEHQVVPTGAAGDSVDAWFVDLFVRCNNGRAISMYEKMGYSVYRRVVDYYNGMEGVGSSRDELDGFDMRKSMPKDTAKRYVRPNGRDILVSPDQVWA
;
A
#
# COMPACT_ATOMS: atom_id res chain seq x y z
N MET A 1 -19.99 -10.48 0.98
CA MET A 1 -19.71 -9.47 -0.07
C MET A 1 -19.14 -8.24 0.63
N SER A 2 -18.02 -7.72 0.14
CA SER A 2 -17.37 -6.51 0.68
C SER A 2 -17.32 -5.43 -0.39
N VAL A 3 -17.37 -4.17 0.03
CA VAL A 3 -17.32 -3.00 -0.85
C VAL A 3 -16.07 -2.19 -0.50
N ILE A 4 -15.35 -1.75 -1.53
CA ILE A 4 -14.20 -0.84 -1.40
C ILE A 4 -14.72 0.57 -1.71
N ARG A 5 -14.43 1.53 -0.85
CA ARG A 5 -14.80 2.94 -1.02
C ARG A 5 -13.69 3.87 -0.53
N PRO A 6 -13.70 5.16 -0.86
CA PRO A 6 -12.80 6.14 -0.27
C PRO A 6 -12.86 6.11 1.27
N PHE A 7 -11.71 6.30 1.90
CA PHE A 7 -11.59 6.39 3.36
C PHE A 7 -12.16 7.72 3.82
N ASP A 8 -13.20 7.67 4.65
CA ASP A 8 -13.81 8.85 5.24
C ASP A 8 -13.07 9.21 6.53
N PRO A 9 -12.73 10.49 6.80
CA PRO A 9 -12.06 10.86 8.04
C PRO A 9 -12.80 10.42 9.32
N THR A 10 -14.12 10.19 9.27
CA THR A 10 -14.90 9.67 10.41
C THR A 10 -14.76 8.15 10.60
N ASP A 11 -14.16 7.41 9.65
CA ASP A 11 -13.89 5.97 9.77
C ASP A 11 -12.92 5.66 10.91
N ILE A 12 -12.07 6.62 11.30
CA ILE A 12 -11.17 6.49 12.46
C ILE A 12 -11.92 6.19 13.76
N LEU A 13 -13.20 6.56 13.84
CA LEU A 13 -14.04 6.32 15.02
C LEU A 13 -14.56 4.88 15.09
N ARG A 14 -14.35 4.07 14.03
CA ARG A 14 -14.99 2.76 13.84
C ARG A 14 -14.00 1.63 13.56
N PHE A 15 -12.72 1.92 13.28
CA PHE A 15 -11.73 0.92 12.89
C PHE A 15 -11.04 0.18 14.05
N ASN A 16 -11.53 0.32 15.30
CA ASN A 16 -10.90 -0.28 16.48
C ASN A 16 -10.77 -1.81 16.37
N ASN A 17 -11.71 -2.47 15.70
CA ASN A 17 -11.67 -3.90 15.42
C ASN A 17 -10.52 -4.30 14.47
N ILE A 18 -10.06 -3.38 13.64
CA ILE A 18 -8.92 -3.54 12.73
C ILE A 18 -7.63 -3.22 13.50
N ASN A 19 -7.58 -2.08 14.20
CA ASN A 19 -6.40 -1.60 14.92
C ASN A 19 -6.07 -2.37 16.21
N ALA A 20 -6.96 -3.25 16.67
CA ALA A 20 -6.66 -4.20 17.74
C ALA A 20 -5.62 -5.26 17.32
N ASP A 21 -5.24 -5.33 16.04
CA ASP A 21 -4.15 -6.18 15.59
C ASP A 21 -2.77 -5.68 16.08
N PRO A 22 -1.92 -6.55 16.68
CA PRO A 22 -0.62 -6.16 17.23
C PRO A 22 0.36 -5.53 16.22
N TRP A 23 0.20 -5.80 14.93
CA TRP A 23 1.08 -5.27 13.88
C TRP A 23 0.57 -3.95 13.29
N THR A 24 -0.61 -3.49 13.71
CA THR A 24 -1.22 -2.27 13.17
C THR A 24 -0.83 -1.07 14.02
N ALA A 25 -0.08 -0.15 13.42
CA ALA A 25 0.19 1.13 14.04
C ALA A 25 -1.07 2.02 14.00
N THR A 26 -1.41 2.60 15.15
CA THR A 26 -2.47 3.61 15.27
C THR A 26 -1.84 4.98 15.38
N TYR A 27 -2.13 5.86 14.43
CA TYR A 27 -1.59 7.23 14.39
C TYR A 27 -2.55 8.22 15.05
N HIS A 28 -2.10 9.45 15.28
CA HIS A 28 -2.99 10.51 15.77
C HIS A 28 -4.00 10.93 14.69
N ASN A 29 -5.18 11.43 15.09
CA ASN A 29 -6.27 11.76 14.16
C ASN A 29 -5.86 12.74 13.04
N GLY A 30 -5.03 13.74 13.37
CA GLY A 30 -4.50 14.70 12.39
C GLY A 30 -3.64 14.07 11.30
N TYR A 31 -3.02 12.91 11.57
CA TYR A 31 -2.23 12.17 10.59
C TYR A 31 -3.16 11.54 9.54
N TYR A 32 -4.22 10.86 9.96
CA TYR A 32 -5.20 10.31 9.02
C TYR A 32 -5.88 11.42 8.20
N ALA A 33 -6.23 12.54 8.84
CA ALA A 33 -6.85 13.67 8.17
C ALA A 33 -5.94 14.35 7.13
N SER A 34 -4.63 14.43 7.38
CA SER A 34 -3.71 15.02 6.41
C SER A 34 -3.53 14.14 5.17
N TYR A 35 -3.59 12.82 5.31
CA TYR A 35 -3.52 11.89 4.19
C TYR A 35 -4.77 11.94 3.34
N THR A 36 -5.96 11.90 3.95
CA THR A 36 -7.23 11.98 3.19
C THR A 36 -7.41 13.33 2.51
N ALA A 37 -6.83 14.40 3.06
CA ALA A 37 -6.86 15.73 2.44
C ALA A 37 -5.88 15.87 1.26
N GLN A 38 -4.70 15.23 1.32
CA GLN A 38 -3.67 15.35 0.29
C GLN A 38 -3.80 14.28 -0.81
N TRP A 39 -4.19 13.07 -0.44
CA TRP A 39 -4.30 11.91 -1.32
C TRP A 39 -5.61 11.13 -1.10
N PRO A 40 -6.78 11.75 -1.38
CA PRO A 40 -8.09 11.14 -1.13
C PRO A 40 -8.26 9.80 -1.85
N ASP A 41 -7.85 9.70 -3.12
CA ASP A 41 -8.02 8.48 -3.93
C ASP A 41 -7.03 7.35 -3.58
N TRP A 42 -5.98 7.68 -2.82
CA TRP A 42 -4.98 6.73 -2.32
C TRP A 42 -5.35 6.17 -0.94
N CYS A 43 -6.43 6.67 -0.34
CA CYS A 43 -6.92 6.23 0.96
C CYS A 43 -8.27 5.53 0.79
N VAL A 44 -8.33 4.22 1.08
CA VAL A 44 -9.55 3.42 0.90
C VAL A 44 -9.91 2.62 2.14
N ALA A 45 -11.21 2.41 2.32
CA ALA A 45 -11.79 1.57 3.35
C ALA A 45 -12.56 0.40 2.72
N VAL A 46 -12.63 -0.72 3.44
CA VAL A 46 -13.41 -1.89 3.06
C VAL A 46 -14.48 -2.13 4.13
N GLU A 47 -15.73 -2.17 3.71
CA GLU A 47 -16.88 -2.46 4.58
C GLU A 47 -17.72 -3.62 4.05
N GLY A 48 -18.64 -4.12 4.86
CA GLY A 48 -19.60 -5.14 4.44
C GLY A 48 -20.68 -4.52 3.55
N ALA A 49 -21.09 -5.22 2.48
CA ALA A 49 -22.15 -4.71 1.59
C ALA A 49 -23.50 -4.47 2.30
N TYR A 50 -23.73 -5.14 3.43
CA TYR A 50 -24.95 -5.05 4.22
C TYR A 50 -24.68 -4.71 5.69
N ASP A 51 -23.43 -4.38 6.02
CA ASP A 51 -22.97 -4.13 7.39
C ASP A 51 -21.93 -3.00 7.37
N PRO A 52 -22.19 -1.85 8.02
CA PRO A 52 -21.29 -0.69 8.01
C PRO A 52 -20.00 -0.91 8.82
N THR A 53 -19.79 -2.10 9.40
CA THR A 53 -18.56 -2.44 10.11
C THR A 53 -17.38 -2.48 9.14
N LEU A 54 -16.36 -1.67 9.43
CA LEU A 54 -15.09 -1.69 8.71
C LEU A 54 -14.38 -3.03 8.87
N LYS A 55 -13.89 -3.57 7.76
CA LYS A 55 -13.19 -4.85 7.67
C LYS A 55 -11.71 -4.69 7.35
N ALA A 56 -11.36 -3.65 6.60
CA ALA A 56 -9.98 -3.31 6.27
C ALA A 56 -9.87 -1.83 5.89
N TYR A 57 -8.65 -1.30 5.87
CA TYR A 57 -8.34 -0.03 5.23
C TYR A 57 -6.92 -0.05 4.65
N MET A 58 -6.69 0.85 3.70
CA MET A 58 -5.38 1.19 3.16
C MET A 58 -5.22 2.71 3.19
N ILE A 59 -4.17 3.19 3.83
CA ILE A 59 -3.72 4.58 3.77
C ILE A 59 -2.40 4.58 3.02
N SER A 60 -2.35 5.33 1.92
CA SER A 60 -1.16 5.45 1.09
C SER A 60 -1.03 6.86 0.54
N LYS A 61 0.13 7.16 -0.04
CA LYS A 61 0.48 8.46 -0.62
C LYS A 61 1.43 8.26 -1.79
N HIS A 62 1.74 9.35 -2.49
CA HIS A 62 2.89 9.40 -3.40
C HIS A 62 3.83 10.55 -3.02
N GLU A 63 5.13 10.30 -3.05
CA GLU A 63 6.15 11.29 -2.72
C GLU A 63 7.54 10.93 -3.30
N PRO A 64 8.46 11.90 -3.39
CA PRO A 64 8.21 13.33 -3.57
C PRO A 64 7.41 13.60 -4.86
N PRO A 65 6.85 14.79 -5.10
CA PRO A 65 6.16 15.08 -6.36
C PRO A 65 7.04 14.87 -7.60
N ALA A 66 6.45 14.38 -8.70
CA ALA A 66 7.15 14.29 -9.98
C ALA A 66 7.69 15.68 -10.42
N PRO A 67 8.84 15.77 -11.11
CA PRO A 67 9.60 14.69 -11.74
C PRO A 67 10.77 14.13 -10.89
N ASP A 68 10.67 14.12 -9.57
CA ASP A 68 11.74 13.65 -8.69
C ASP A 68 12.21 12.22 -9.05
N PRO A 69 13.54 11.93 -9.05
CA PRO A 69 14.05 10.59 -9.31
C PRO A 69 13.63 9.58 -8.23
N GLN A 70 13.18 10.01 -7.07
CA GLN A 70 12.59 9.15 -6.04
C GLN A 70 11.07 9.20 -6.05
N HIS A 71 10.39 9.74 -7.06
CA HIS A 71 8.91 9.74 -7.09
C HIS A 71 8.35 8.29 -7.02
N HIS A 72 7.69 7.95 -5.93
CA HIS A 72 7.16 6.62 -5.65
C HIS A 72 5.79 6.66 -4.98
N GLY A 73 5.04 5.56 -5.09
CA GLY A 73 3.90 5.29 -4.23
C GLY A 73 4.37 4.68 -2.92
N HIS A 74 3.83 5.13 -1.80
CA HIS A 74 4.21 4.67 -0.47
C HIS A 74 2.99 4.12 0.28
N LEU A 75 3.06 2.86 0.69
CA LEU A 75 2.06 2.28 1.58
C LEU A 75 2.38 2.63 3.04
N THR A 76 1.59 3.54 3.60
CA THR A 76 1.74 3.97 5.00
C THR A 76 1.12 2.97 5.97
N ALA A 77 -0.09 2.50 5.68
CA ALA A 77 -0.77 1.53 6.52
C ALA A 77 -1.73 0.67 5.71
N LEU A 78 -1.62 -0.65 5.87
CA LEU A 78 -2.61 -1.62 5.40
C LEU A 78 -2.95 -2.53 6.55
N SER A 79 -4.22 -2.57 6.93
CA SER A 79 -4.68 -3.47 7.98
C SER A 79 -6.03 -4.09 7.65
N ILE A 80 -6.19 -5.35 8.07
CA ILE A 80 -7.36 -6.17 7.82
C ILE A 80 -7.74 -6.83 9.15
N ALA A 81 -9.00 -6.67 9.53
CA ALA A 81 -9.59 -7.31 10.70
C ALA A 81 -9.26 -8.82 10.70
N PRO A 82 -8.84 -9.41 11.84
CA PRO A 82 -8.42 -10.81 11.88
C PRO A 82 -9.42 -11.80 11.26
N SER A 83 -10.73 -11.55 11.43
CA SER A 83 -11.82 -12.37 10.89
C SER A 83 -11.99 -12.30 9.37
N HIS A 84 -11.32 -11.36 8.69
CA HIS A 84 -11.42 -11.13 7.24
C HIS A 84 -10.09 -11.33 6.52
N ARG A 85 -9.10 -11.93 7.19
CA ARG A 85 -7.80 -12.28 6.58
C ARG A 85 -7.92 -13.50 5.67
N SER A 86 -6.94 -13.66 4.79
CA SER A 86 -6.84 -14.79 3.86
C SER A 86 -7.99 -14.87 2.82
N LEU A 87 -8.75 -13.78 2.64
CA LEU A 87 -9.81 -13.65 1.64
C LEU A 87 -9.36 -12.89 0.37
N GLY A 88 -8.06 -12.63 0.21
CA GLY A 88 -7.51 -11.87 -0.91
C GLY A 88 -7.62 -10.34 -0.79
N LEU A 89 -8.24 -9.80 0.26
CA LEU A 89 -8.39 -8.34 0.43
C LEU A 89 -7.06 -7.57 0.36
N ALA A 90 -6.00 -8.09 0.99
CA ALA A 90 -4.68 -7.45 0.92
C ALA A 90 -4.18 -7.35 -0.52
N ARG A 91 -4.40 -8.39 -1.33
CA ARG A 91 -3.99 -8.42 -2.74
C ARG A 91 -4.73 -7.33 -3.51
N VAL A 92 -6.05 -7.23 -3.33
CA VAL A 92 -6.87 -6.23 -4.03
C VAL A 92 -6.45 -4.81 -3.65
N LEU A 93 -6.22 -4.53 -2.36
CA LEU A 93 -5.77 -3.21 -1.90
C LEU A 93 -4.39 -2.85 -2.47
N MET A 94 -3.45 -3.80 -2.50
CA MET A 94 -2.14 -3.59 -3.12
C MET A 94 -2.25 -3.40 -4.64
N ASP A 95 -3.13 -4.13 -5.33
CA ASP A 95 -3.35 -3.95 -6.76
C ASP A 95 -3.94 -2.54 -7.06
N VAL A 96 -4.75 -1.96 -6.16
CA VAL A 96 -5.21 -0.56 -6.24
C VAL A 96 -4.03 0.41 -6.12
N LEU A 97 -3.19 0.25 -5.10
CA LEU A 97 -1.99 1.08 -4.90
C LEU A 97 -1.03 1.00 -6.09
N GLU A 98 -0.77 -0.20 -6.59
CA GLU A 98 0.10 -0.41 -7.76
C GLU A 98 -0.50 0.21 -9.03
N SER A 99 -1.82 0.17 -9.19
CA SER A 99 -2.51 0.80 -10.33
C SER A 99 -2.41 2.33 -10.29
N LEU A 100 -2.57 2.94 -9.11
CA LEU A 100 -2.39 4.38 -8.90
C LEU A 100 -0.91 4.80 -9.05
N SER A 101 0.03 3.91 -8.72
CA SER A 101 1.46 4.18 -8.87
C SER A 101 1.96 3.96 -10.30
N GLY A 102 1.29 3.11 -11.08
CA GLY A 102 1.66 2.82 -12.46
C GLY A 102 1.37 3.97 -13.43
N PRO A 103 1.72 3.79 -14.72
CA PRO A 103 1.27 4.70 -15.75
C PRO A 103 -0.25 4.65 -15.83
N GLY A 104 -0.89 5.82 -15.92
CA GLY A 104 -2.32 5.92 -16.18
C GLY A 104 -2.63 5.15 -17.45
N LYS A 105 -3.53 4.17 -17.36
CA LYS A 105 -4.09 3.58 -18.57
C LYS A 105 -4.91 4.67 -19.25
N THR A 106 -4.34 5.36 -20.24
CA THR A 106 -5.16 5.87 -21.33
C THR A 106 -5.98 4.69 -21.83
N ALA A 107 -7.28 4.92 -22.00
CA ALA A 107 -8.25 3.92 -22.42
C ALA A 107 -7.64 2.88 -23.36
N VAL A 108 -7.86 1.60 -23.03
CA VAL A 108 -7.51 0.50 -23.94
C VAL A 108 -8.22 0.78 -25.27
N GLU A 109 -7.46 1.15 -26.31
CA GLU A 109 -7.91 0.97 -27.68
C GLU A 109 -7.96 -0.55 -27.89
N CYS A 110 -9.16 -1.11 -27.95
CA CYS A 110 -9.34 -2.47 -28.43
C CYS A 110 -9.24 -2.40 -29.97
N ASP A 111 -8.23 -3.06 -30.54
CA ASP A 111 -8.23 -3.43 -31.96
C ASP A 111 -9.44 -4.34 -32.21
N ASP A 112 -10.49 -3.76 -32.79
CA ASP A 112 -11.68 -4.43 -33.30
C ASP A 112 -11.31 -5.25 -34.53
N ASP A 113 -11.13 -6.55 -34.35
CA ASP A 113 -10.88 -7.48 -35.45
C ASP A 113 -11.84 -8.69 -35.45
N HIS A 114 -13.07 -8.56 -34.96
CA HIS A 114 -14.14 -9.53 -35.28
C HIS A 114 -15.55 -8.93 -35.30
N GLU A 115 -16.19 -9.02 -36.46
CA GLU A 115 -17.57 -8.61 -36.72
C GLU A 115 -18.58 -9.39 -35.86
N GLY A 116 -19.56 -8.64 -35.33
CA GLY A 116 -20.90 -9.16 -35.05
C GLY A 116 -21.13 -9.70 -33.64
N HIS A 117 -21.43 -8.81 -32.70
CA HIS A 117 -22.61 -8.85 -31.81
C HIS A 117 -22.45 -7.80 -30.70
N ALA A 118 -23.38 -6.84 -30.64
CA ALA A 118 -23.39 -5.77 -29.64
C ALA A 118 -23.75 -6.33 -28.26
N HIS A 119 -22.74 -6.66 -27.45
CA HIS A 119 -22.86 -6.77 -26.00
C HIS A 119 -22.38 -5.46 -25.40
N GLU A 120 -23.30 -4.70 -24.81
CA GLU A 120 -22.98 -3.53 -23.98
C GLU A 120 -22.28 -4.01 -22.72
N HIS A 121 -20.95 -4.15 -22.79
CA HIS A 121 -20.12 -4.40 -21.62
C HIS A 121 -20.10 -3.13 -20.80
N GLN A 122 -20.78 -3.16 -19.66
CA GLN A 122 -20.76 -2.05 -18.71
C GLN A 122 -19.34 -1.90 -18.17
N VAL A 123 -18.58 -0.98 -18.76
CA VAL A 123 -17.27 -0.55 -18.27
C VAL A 123 -17.52 0.12 -16.92
N VAL A 124 -17.14 -0.54 -15.83
CA VAL A 124 -17.08 0.13 -14.53
C VAL A 124 -15.97 1.18 -14.64
N PRO A 125 -16.25 2.48 -14.49
CA PRO A 125 -15.21 3.49 -14.48
C PRO A 125 -14.45 3.30 -13.17
N THR A 126 -13.35 2.55 -13.19
CA THR A 126 -12.35 2.65 -12.13
C THR A 126 -11.73 4.04 -12.30
N GLY A 127 -12.04 4.99 -11.41
CA GLY A 127 -11.51 6.36 -11.43
C GLY A 127 -9.97 6.49 -11.45
N ALA A 128 -9.25 5.36 -11.38
CA ALA A 128 -7.80 5.26 -11.38
C ALA A 128 -7.07 5.86 -12.59
N ALA A 129 -7.74 6.15 -13.72
CA ALA A 129 -7.06 6.75 -14.88
C ALA A 129 -6.72 8.24 -14.67
N GLY A 130 -7.42 8.95 -13.78
CA GLY A 130 -7.14 10.36 -13.48
C GLY A 130 -6.04 10.57 -12.43
N ASP A 131 -5.91 9.63 -11.50
CA ASP A 131 -5.09 9.80 -10.29
C ASP A 131 -3.79 8.98 -10.30
N SER A 132 -3.50 8.34 -11.43
CA SER A 132 -2.25 7.63 -11.65
C SER A 132 -1.07 8.61 -11.74
N VAL A 133 0.06 8.29 -11.09
CA VAL A 133 1.18 9.24 -10.98
C VAL A 133 2.43 8.85 -11.77
N ASP A 134 2.45 7.69 -12.44
CA ASP A 134 3.63 7.19 -13.17
C ASP A 134 4.91 7.25 -12.30
N ALA A 135 4.85 6.57 -11.15
CA ALA A 135 5.93 6.44 -10.19
C ALA A 135 7.01 5.45 -10.66
N TRP A 136 8.21 5.56 -10.08
CA TRP A 136 9.33 4.65 -10.35
C TRP A 136 9.15 3.28 -9.67
N PHE A 137 8.61 3.29 -8.45
CA PHE A 137 8.41 2.10 -7.64
C PHE A 137 7.27 2.32 -6.64
N VAL A 138 6.88 1.24 -5.97
CA VAL A 138 6.06 1.28 -4.75
C VAL A 138 6.90 0.75 -3.60
N ASP A 139 6.87 1.42 -2.46
CA ASP A 139 7.53 0.95 -1.24
C ASP A 139 6.60 0.86 -0.03
N LEU A 140 7.14 0.23 1.03
CA LEU A 140 6.51 0.07 2.33
C LEU A 140 7.55 -0.30 3.38
N PHE A 141 7.25 -0.02 4.65
CA PHE A 141 8.01 -0.52 5.80
C PHE A 141 7.27 -1.66 6.50
N VAL A 142 7.99 -2.74 6.80
CA VAL A 142 7.45 -3.88 7.56
C VAL A 142 8.43 -4.32 8.63
N ARG A 143 7.95 -4.62 9.85
CA ARG A 143 8.77 -5.18 10.93
C ARG A 143 9.44 -6.49 10.49
N CYS A 144 10.73 -6.65 10.81
CA CYS A 144 11.50 -7.82 10.39
C CYS A 144 10.94 -9.15 10.93
N ASN A 145 10.28 -9.13 12.10
CA ASN A 145 9.63 -10.30 12.69
C ASN A 145 8.20 -10.56 12.18
N ASN A 146 7.62 -9.71 11.32
CA ASN A 146 6.29 -9.94 10.72
C ASN A 146 6.40 -10.84 9.47
N GLY A 147 6.76 -12.11 9.67
CA GLY A 147 6.96 -13.07 8.58
C GLY A 147 5.72 -13.30 7.70
N ARG A 148 4.51 -13.11 8.25
CA ARG A 148 3.26 -13.24 7.49
C ARG A 148 3.12 -12.14 6.43
N ALA A 149 3.36 -10.88 6.83
CA ALA A 149 3.31 -9.75 5.90
C ALA A 149 4.47 -9.81 4.90
N ILE A 150 5.69 -10.14 5.34
CA ILE A 150 6.85 -10.28 4.45
C ILE A 150 6.57 -11.32 3.36
N SER A 151 6.15 -12.54 3.72
CA SER A 151 5.84 -13.59 2.75
C SER A 151 4.70 -13.21 1.80
N MET A 152 3.74 -12.43 2.30
CA MET A 152 2.66 -11.90 1.48
C MET A 152 3.19 -10.93 0.43
N TYR A 153 4.00 -9.94 0.81
CA TYR A 153 4.57 -8.95 -0.12
C TYR A 153 5.53 -9.58 -1.12
N GLU A 154 6.37 -10.54 -0.71
CA GLU A 154 7.25 -11.28 -1.62
C GLU A 154 6.46 -12.00 -2.73
N LYS A 155 5.32 -12.63 -2.39
CA LYS A 155 4.41 -13.24 -3.37
C LYS A 155 3.78 -12.23 -4.33
N MET A 156 3.75 -10.95 -3.98
CA MET A 156 3.29 -9.87 -4.85
C MET A 156 4.44 -9.25 -5.68
N GLY A 157 5.67 -9.74 -5.54
CA GLY A 157 6.83 -9.26 -6.28
C GLY A 157 7.60 -8.14 -5.59
N TYR A 158 7.32 -7.85 -4.32
CA TYR A 158 8.15 -6.95 -3.53
C TYR A 158 9.43 -7.65 -3.09
N SER A 159 10.52 -6.91 -3.01
CA SER A 159 11.82 -7.37 -2.54
C SER A 159 12.34 -6.41 -1.49
N VAL A 160 13.10 -6.91 -0.52
CA VAL A 160 13.74 -6.04 0.48
C VAL A 160 14.76 -5.17 -0.24
N TYR A 161 14.57 -3.85 -0.18
CA TYR A 161 15.55 -2.88 -0.63
C TYR A 161 16.57 -2.63 0.47
N ARG A 162 16.19 -2.32 1.70
CA ARG A 162 17.15 -2.13 2.82
C ARG A 162 16.55 -2.54 4.15
N ARG A 163 17.43 -2.83 5.12
CA ARG A 163 17.07 -3.00 6.53
C ARG A 163 17.37 -1.69 7.26
N VAL A 164 16.34 -1.06 7.79
CA VAL A 164 16.44 0.16 8.59
C VAL A 164 16.52 -0.24 10.05
N VAL A 165 17.66 0.02 10.66
CA VAL A 165 17.96 -0.35 12.05
C VAL A 165 17.17 0.55 12.99
N ASP A 166 16.55 -0.02 14.02
CA ASP A 166 15.78 0.69 15.05
C ASP A 166 14.63 1.56 14.49
N TYR A 167 14.08 1.20 13.32
CA TYR A 167 13.00 1.96 12.67
C TYR A 167 11.73 2.07 13.53
N TYR A 168 11.38 1.01 14.26
CA TYR A 168 10.21 0.94 15.14
C TYR A 168 10.54 1.20 16.62
N ASN A 169 11.67 1.86 16.89
CA ASN A 169 12.06 2.27 18.25
C ASN A 169 10.93 3.11 18.90
N GLY A 170 10.64 2.85 20.17
CA GLY A 170 9.53 3.46 20.91
C GLY A 170 8.17 2.77 20.72
N MET A 171 8.08 1.74 19.87
CA MET A 171 6.92 0.84 19.75
C MET A 171 7.22 -0.56 20.30
N GLU A 172 8.04 -0.61 21.36
CA GLU A 172 8.53 -1.81 22.02
C GLU A 172 7.48 -2.42 22.96
N GLY A 173 7.40 -3.75 22.98
CA GLY A 173 6.90 -4.49 24.13
C GLY A 173 8.03 -4.76 25.15
N VAL A 174 7.68 -5.04 26.40
CA VAL A 174 8.69 -5.46 27.41
C VAL A 174 9.41 -6.71 26.91
N GLY A 175 10.74 -6.65 26.79
CA GLY A 175 11.59 -7.76 26.31
C GLY A 175 11.84 -7.77 24.80
N SER A 176 11.64 -6.64 24.11
CA SER A 176 11.81 -6.60 22.66
C SER A 176 13.25 -6.93 22.23
N SER A 177 13.41 -7.83 21.27
CA SER A 177 14.74 -8.14 20.70
C SER A 177 15.13 -7.13 19.61
N ARG A 178 16.44 -7.00 19.30
CA ARG A 178 16.92 -6.10 18.22
C ARG A 178 16.19 -6.29 16.88
N ASP A 179 15.84 -7.53 16.52
CA ASP A 179 15.12 -7.83 15.28
C ASP A 179 13.65 -7.35 15.30
N GLU A 180 13.08 -7.04 16.45
CA GLU A 180 11.69 -6.58 16.57
C GLU A 180 11.54 -5.07 16.32
N LEU A 181 12.66 -4.34 16.34
CA LEU A 181 12.74 -2.89 16.16
C LEU A 181 13.19 -2.50 14.76
N ASP A 182 13.87 -3.39 14.06
CA ASP A 182 14.28 -3.15 12.68
C ASP A 182 13.10 -3.28 11.71
N GLY A 183 13.13 -2.46 10.67
CA GLY A 183 12.17 -2.48 9.57
C GLY A 183 12.82 -2.83 8.24
N PHE A 184 12.13 -3.62 7.42
CA PHE A 184 12.48 -3.75 6.01
C PHE A 184 11.75 -2.70 5.18
N ASP A 185 12.51 -1.88 4.46
CA ASP A 185 12.03 -1.11 3.30
C ASP A 185 11.89 -2.11 2.14
N MET A 186 10.66 -2.46 1.78
CA MET A 186 10.38 -3.38 0.69
C MET A 186 9.87 -2.61 -0.52
N ARG A 187 10.39 -2.95 -1.71
CA ARG A 187 10.09 -2.23 -2.95
C ARG A 187 9.66 -3.16 -4.08
N LYS A 188 8.79 -2.63 -4.93
CA LYS A 188 8.42 -3.20 -6.24
C LYS A 188 8.58 -2.13 -7.32
N SER A 189 9.44 -2.38 -8.30
CA SER A 189 9.60 -1.48 -9.46
C SER A 189 8.32 -1.42 -10.28
N MET A 190 7.91 -0.20 -10.63
CA MET A 190 6.80 0.07 -11.55
C MET A 190 7.30 0.06 -13.02
N PRO A 191 6.41 0.08 -14.03
CA PRO A 191 6.79 -0.01 -15.45
C PRO A 191 7.82 1.05 -15.90
N LYS A 192 7.81 2.22 -15.27
CA LYS A 192 8.77 3.31 -15.53
C LYS A 192 10.22 2.93 -15.21
N ASP A 193 10.46 2.11 -14.19
CA ASP A 193 11.79 1.64 -13.79
C ASP A 193 12.23 0.43 -14.63
N THR A 194 12.51 0.69 -15.91
CA THR A 194 12.99 -0.32 -16.88
C THR A 194 14.36 -0.88 -16.52
N ALA A 195 15.20 -0.07 -15.87
CA ALA A 195 16.56 -0.42 -15.47
C ALA A 195 16.64 -1.09 -14.08
N LYS A 196 15.52 -1.28 -13.38
CA LYS A 196 15.44 -1.90 -12.05
C LYS A 196 16.36 -1.25 -11.02
N ARG A 197 16.46 0.09 -11.03
CA ARG A 197 17.35 0.86 -10.14
C ARG A 197 16.87 0.89 -8.69
N TYR A 198 15.57 0.72 -8.46
CA TYR A 198 14.95 0.88 -7.15
C TYR A 198 14.63 -0.45 -6.46
N VAL A 199 15.18 -1.56 -6.96
CA VAL A 199 15.10 -2.89 -6.36
C VAL A 199 16.49 -3.51 -6.36
N ARG A 200 16.76 -4.44 -5.44
CA ARG A 200 18.03 -5.18 -5.40
C ARG A 200 17.91 -6.54 -4.72
N PRO A 201 18.76 -7.51 -5.06
CA PRO A 201 18.66 -8.87 -4.52
C PRO A 201 19.16 -9.01 -3.07
N ASN A 202 20.13 -8.20 -2.64
CA ASN A 202 20.82 -8.33 -1.35
C ASN A 202 20.36 -7.29 -0.30
N GLY A 203 19.14 -6.76 -0.42
CA GLY A 203 18.73 -5.62 0.41
C GLY A 203 18.58 -5.94 1.91
N ARG A 204 18.39 -7.21 2.29
CA ARG A 204 18.36 -7.63 3.71
C ARG A 204 19.68 -7.36 4.44
N ASP A 205 20.80 -7.40 3.71
CA ASP A 205 22.15 -7.24 4.26
C ASP A 205 22.58 -5.77 4.32
N ILE A 206 21.81 -4.87 3.72
CA ILE A 206 22.13 -3.45 3.67
C ILE A 206 21.43 -2.73 4.81
N LEU A 207 22.21 -2.49 5.85
CA LEU A 207 21.81 -1.80 7.07
C LEU A 207 21.95 -0.29 6.90
N VAL A 208 20.90 0.46 7.24
CA VAL A 208 20.90 1.92 7.27
C VAL A 208 20.30 2.42 8.58
N SER A 209 20.66 3.63 9.00
CA SER A 209 19.96 4.31 10.11
C SER A 209 18.67 5.01 9.60
N PRO A 210 17.70 5.30 10.48
CA PRO A 210 16.48 6.01 10.09
C PRO A 210 16.75 7.39 9.46
N ASP A 211 17.81 8.09 9.87
CA ASP A 211 18.18 9.39 9.31
C ASP A 211 18.57 9.30 7.82
N GLN A 212 19.03 8.13 7.35
CA GLN A 212 19.38 7.88 5.96
C GLN A 212 18.17 7.50 5.08
N VAL A 213 16.98 7.39 5.68
CA VAL A 213 15.73 7.10 4.96
C VAL A 213 15.07 8.39 4.47
N TRP A 214 15.16 9.46 5.26
CA TRP A 214 14.46 10.73 5.06
C TRP A 214 15.37 11.90 4.63
N ALA A 215 16.65 11.63 4.36
CA ALA A 215 17.65 12.62 3.94
C ALA A 215 17.69 12.86 2.43
#